data_AF-A0AAJ1K2U9-F1
#
_entry.id   AF-A0AAJ1K2U9-F1
#
_cell.length_a   1.000
_cell.length_b   1.000
_cell.length_c   1.000
_cell.angle_alpha   90.00
_cell.angle_beta   90.00
_cell.angle_gamma   90.00
#
_symmetry.space_group_name_H-M   'P 1'
#
loop_
_entity.id
_entity.type
_entity.pdbx_description
1 polymer ?
#
loop_
_entity_poly.entity_id
_entity_poly.type
_entity_poly.pdbx_seq_one_letter_code
_entity_poly.pdbx_strand_id
1 'polypeptide(L)'
;MMKRKMFKSFMVMLSIFSVFSVLTFSFKADASSYAVLSGNIDLKGYDATITTQKDGSNILSTKKGTYLLNENAVIYSSRDQKIYLNNTVPVNVNSIYTKKDLEFRGSGALNANTADEFGINVGGHLKAFKYTKNGVGTVSATGTTAGIRVYNEIQMEGGSISGYGINYGIWCYNDIKPYYSASIYGYASGADSTGIWAYRDIYAWKGATVSGEGGSCGARTQIAHIQAEGAGSSITGISRNIYSGVSALQADKQMLRAYCGAMVQEIYLNSGLVVTDDVAVDVTAMYPTVNRNMCYMGNYQWYSEPAGIYYNGQGLIGDPYSANFKDGNIVGYRTNEACCKGKEATQLKKSGTHKVVFSNAATYYTEDIIIRHWVDTEGLGEEYRVYKEEVVTLEVGTTIVIEDYKYKFGDLTESSYQGADRGDFVLEKSTDPVVINYYYTAEIDF
;
A
#
# COMPACT_ATOMS: atom_id res chain seq x y z
N MET A 1 32.04 -18.94 -80.41
CA MET A 1 32.56 -20.00 -79.53
C MET A 1 31.43 -20.48 -78.63
N MET A 2 30.92 -21.70 -78.87
CA MET A 2 29.87 -22.34 -78.07
C MET A 2 30.43 -22.77 -76.70
N LYS A 3 29.59 -22.72 -75.65
CA LYS A 3 29.17 -23.89 -74.83
C LYS A 3 28.18 -23.45 -73.74
N ARG A 4 26.93 -23.92 -73.85
CA ARG A 4 26.23 -24.88 -72.95
C ARG A 4 25.53 -24.20 -71.75
N LYS A 5 24.20 -24.05 -71.82
CA LYS A 5 23.15 -25.00 -71.38
C LYS A 5 23.14 -25.19 -69.85
N MET A 6 22.08 -24.75 -69.19
CA MET A 6 21.03 -25.66 -68.69
C MET A 6 19.72 -24.91 -68.41
N PHE A 7 18.65 -25.67 -68.53
CA PHE A 7 17.24 -25.32 -68.62
C PHE A 7 16.53 -26.03 -67.45
N LYS A 8 15.30 -25.56 -67.13
CA LYS A 8 14.23 -26.17 -66.30
C LYS A 8 14.29 -25.82 -64.81
N SER A 9 13.20 -25.54 -64.09
CA SER A 9 11.74 -25.50 -64.37
C SER A 9 11.01 -24.95 -63.12
N PHE A 10 9.68 -24.79 -63.20
CA PHE A 10 8.68 -24.55 -62.12
C PHE A 10 8.51 -23.08 -61.67
N MET A 11 7.31 -22.50 -61.55
CA MET A 11 5.94 -22.99 -61.65
C MET A 11 5.00 -21.78 -61.87
N VAL A 12 3.94 -22.01 -62.63
CA VAL A 12 2.83 -21.07 -62.92
C VAL A 12 1.90 -20.99 -61.70
N MET A 13 1.47 -19.78 -61.34
CA MET A 13 0.08 -19.56 -60.91
C MET A 13 -0.41 -18.16 -61.29
N LEU A 14 -1.24 -18.16 -62.32
CA LEU A 14 -2.28 -17.17 -62.62
C LEU A 14 -3.24 -17.07 -61.43
N SER A 15 -3.75 -15.87 -61.10
CA SER A 15 -5.21 -15.64 -61.19
C SER A 15 -5.65 -14.23 -60.76
N ILE A 16 -6.24 -13.53 -61.74
CA ILE A 16 -7.54 -12.83 -61.68
C ILE A 16 -7.59 -11.47 -60.96
N PHE A 17 -7.40 -10.44 -61.79
CA PHE A 17 -8.14 -9.18 -61.69
C PHE A 17 -9.62 -9.46 -61.98
N SER A 18 -10.50 -9.14 -61.03
CA SER A 18 -11.92 -8.93 -61.31
C SER A 18 -12.39 -7.69 -60.57
N VAL A 19 -12.66 -6.66 -61.37
CA VAL A 19 -13.37 -5.44 -61.04
C VAL A 19 -14.77 -5.80 -60.54
N PHE A 20 -15.07 -5.44 -59.28
CA PHE A 20 -16.43 -5.17 -58.85
C PHE A 20 -16.45 -3.84 -58.13
N SER A 21 -17.07 -2.88 -58.81
CA SER A 21 -17.74 -1.69 -58.29
C SER A 21 -18.07 -1.77 -56.79
N VAL A 22 -17.28 -1.06 -55.99
CA VAL A 22 -17.69 -0.66 -54.64
C VAL A 22 -18.84 0.32 -54.83
N LEU A 23 -20.08 -0.15 -54.62
CA LEU A 23 -21.18 0.73 -54.24
C LEU A 23 -20.74 1.41 -52.94
N THR A 24 -20.22 2.63 -53.06
CA THR A 24 -20.17 3.58 -51.96
C THR A 24 -21.60 3.94 -51.59
N PHE A 25 -22.21 3.13 -50.73
CA PHE A 25 -23.29 3.62 -49.89
C PHE A 25 -22.66 4.68 -48.98
N SER A 26 -22.80 5.95 -49.37
CA SER A 26 -22.75 7.06 -48.43
C SER A 26 -23.90 6.88 -47.45
N PHE A 27 -23.68 6.08 -46.41
CA PHE A 27 -24.35 6.32 -45.16
C PHE A 27 -23.84 7.67 -44.68
N LYS A 28 -24.66 8.72 -44.85
CA LYS A 28 -24.64 9.82 -43.91
C LYS A 28 -24.61 9.17 -42.53
N ALA A 29 -23.54 9.44 -41.79
CA ALA A 29 -23.52 9.20 -40.37
C ALA A 29 -24.57 10.15 -39.77
N ASP A 30 -25.82 9.70 -39.74
CA ASP A 30 -26.74 10.20 -38.73
C ASP A 30 -26.06 9.90 -37.40
N ALA A 31 -25.69 10.95 -36.68
CA ALA A 31 -25.31 10.88 -35.29
C ALA A 31 -26.46 10.19 -34.54
N SER A 32 -26.37 8.87 -34.39
CA SER A 32 -27.44 8.05 -33.87
C SER A 32 -27.64 8.38 -32.40
N SER A 33 -28.78 9.00 -32.08
CA SER A 33 -29.25 9.36 -30.76
C SER A 33 -29.60 8.11 -29.93
N TYR A 34 -28.60 7.28 -29.61
CA TYR A 34 -28.80 6.17 -28.70
C TYR A 34 -29.30 6.71 -27.35
N ALA A 35 -30.40 6.16 -26.85
CA ALA A 35 -30.87 6.51 -25.51
C ALA A 35 -29.81 6.11 -24.47
N VAL A 36 -29.59 6.97 -23.48
CA VAL A 36 -28.76 6.63 -22.32
C VAL A 36 -29.44 5.49 -21.56
N LEU A 37 -28.68 4.45 -21.22
CA LEU A 37 -29.22 3.31 -20.48
C LEU A 37 -29.64 3.72 -19.07
N SER A 38 -30.93 3.79 -18.79
CA SER A 38 -31.48 4.12 -17.47
C SER A 38 -31.82 2.86 -16.66
N GLY A 39 -31.77 2.98 -15.32
CA GLY A 39 -31.96 1.84 -14.41
C GLY A 39 -33.35 1.20 -14.40
N ASN A 40 -34.33 1.84 -15.04
CA ASN A 40 -35.67 1.27 -15.28
C ASN A 40 -35.68 0.24 -16.43
N ILE A 41 -34.62 0.15 -17.23
CA ILE A 41 -34.47 -0.83 -18.31
C ILE A 41 -33.79 -2.07 -17.75
N ASP A 42 -34.57 -3.15 -17.65
CA ASP A 42 -34.07 -4.45 -17.24
C ASP A 42 -33.48 -5.23 -18.43
N LEU A 43 -32.18 -5.52 -18.37
CA LEU A 43 -31.48 -6.31 -19.38
C LEU A 43 -31.91 -7.79 -19.39
N LYS A 44 -32.66 -8.26 -18.38
CA LYS A 44 -33.22 -9.62 -18.25
C LYS A 44 -32.18 -10.73 -18.40
N GLY A 45 -30.90 -10.43 -18.11
CA GLY A 45 -29.79 -11.37 -18.23
C GLY A 45 -29.38 -11.73 -19.65
N TYR A 46 -29.80 -10.96 -20.66
CA TYR A 46 -29.25 -11.13 -21.99
C TYR A 46 -27.80 -10.65 -22.01
N ASP A 47 -26.91 -11.46 -22.59
CA ASP A 47 -25.52 -11.10 -22.82
C ASP A 47 -25.45 -9.68 -23.44
N ALA A 48 -24.60 -8.84 -22.87
CA ALA A 48 -24.38 -7.46 -23.28
C ALA A 48 -22.92 -7.29 -23.73
N THR A 49 -22.69 -6.51 -24.78
CA THR A 49 -21.34 -6.18 -25.26
C THR A 49 -21.19 -4.67 -25.25
N ILE A 50 -20.10 -4.19 -24.65
CA ILE A 50 -19.73 -2.78 -24.65
C ILE A 50 -18.62 -2.58 -25.69
N THR A 51 -18.82 -1.62 -26.60
CA THR A 51 -17.85 -1.28 -27.66
C THR A 51 -17.65 0.22 -27.75
N THR A 52 -16.44 0.65 -28.10
CA THR A 52 -16.14 2.05 -28.39
C THR A 52 -16.41 2.33 -29.86
N GLN A 53 -17.21 3.35 -30.15
CA GLN A 53 -17.51 3.81 -31.50
C GLN A 53 -16.39 4.72 -32.03
N LYS A 54 -16.45 5.06 -33.32
CA LYS A 54 -15.44 5.91 -33.98
C LYS A 54 -15.35 7.32 -33.38
N ASP A 55 -16.44 7.81 -32.79
CA ASP A 55 -16.50 9.11 -32.10
C ASP A 55 -15.99 9.05 -30.65
N GLY A 56 -15.55 7.88 -30.19
CA GLY A 56 -15.09 7.64 -28.81
C GLY A 56 -16.21 7.32 -27.82
N SER A 57 -17.48 7.37 -28.22
CA SER A 57 -18.60 6.99 -27.35
C SER A 57 -18.62 5.50 -27.05
N ASN A 58 -19.09 5.11 -25.88
CA ASN A 58 -19.23 3.70 -25.49
C ASN A 58 -20.69 3.27 -25.60
N ILE A 59 -20.93 2.19 -26.32
CA ILE A 59 -22.26 1.67 -26.61
C ILE A 59 -22.41 0.27 -26.05
N LEU A 60 -23.50 0.03 -25.31
CA LEU A 60 -23.93 -1.30 -24.87
C LEU A 60 -24.93 -1.87 -25.87
N SER A 61 -24.60 -3.01 -26.46
CA SER A 61 -25.49 -3.77 -27.34
C SER A 61 -25.93 -5.07 -26.68
N THR A 62 -27.23 -5.35 -26.70
CA THR A 62 -27.84 -6.59 -26.20
C THR A 62 -29.10 -6.93 -27.01
N LYS A 63 -29.71 -8.10 -26.77
CA LYS A 63 -31.00 -8.47 -27.40
C LYS A 63 -32.15 -7.51 -27.04
N LYS A 64 -32.02 -6.71 -25.98
CA LYS A 64 -33.00 -5.67 -25.63
C LYS A 64 -32.90 -4.40 -26.45
N GLY A 65 -31.73 -4.15 -27.05
CA GLY A 65 -31.47 -2.91 -27.76
C GLY A 65 -30.02 -2.47 -27.64
N THR A 66 -29.77 -1.26 -28.13
CA THR A 66 -28.47 -0.61 -28.17
C THR A 66 -28.57 0.72 -27.45
N TYR A 67 -27.68 0.96 -26.50
CA TYR A 67 -27.77 2.09 -25.56
C TYR A 67 -26.44 2.80 -25.41
N LEU A 68 -26.49 4.12 -25.20
CA LEU A 68 -25.32 4.92 -24.85
C LEU A 68 -24.96 4.71 -23.38
N LEU A 69 -23.68 4.55 -23.10
CA LEU A 69 -23.12 4.52 -21.75
C LEU A 69 -22.33 5.81 -21.46
N ASN A 70 -22.68 6.48 -20.37
CA ASN A 70 -22.00 7.64 -19.81
C ASN A 70 -22.19 7.65 -18.28
N GLU A 71 -21.69 8.67 -17.57
CA GLU A 71 -21.78 8.77 -16.10
C GLU A 71 -23.20 8.73 -15.51
N ASN A 72 -24.25 8.87 -16.33
CA ASN A 72 -25.65 8.75 -15.88
C ASN A 72 -26.24 7.35 -16.14
N ALA A 73 -25.53 6.47 -16.85
CA ALA A 73 -26.05 5.18 -17.24
C ALA A 73 -26.08 4.19 -16.06
N VAL A 74 -27.18 3.45 -15.91
CA VAL A 74 -27.35 2.42 -14.86
C VAL A 74 -27.61 1.07 -15.52
N ILE A 75 -26.71 0.11 -15.29
CA ILE A 75 -26.85 -1.25 -15.81
C ILE A 75 -27.64 -2.09 -14.81
N TYR A 76 -28.91 -2.34 -15.09
CA TYR A 76 -29.78 -3.16 -14.24
C TYR A 76 -30.13 -4.51 -14.88
N SER A 77 -30.03 -5.60 -14.12
CA SER A 77 -30.55 -6.91 -14.52
C SER A 77 -31.24 -7.65 -13.37
N SER A 78 -32.45 -8.14 -13.63
CA SER A 78 -33.17 -9.03 -12.69
C SER A 78 -32.69 -10.48 -12.70
N ARG A 79 -31.73 -10.84 -13.57
CA ARG A 79 -31.16 -12.19 -13.74
C ARG A 79 -29.64 -12.13 -13.80
N ASP A 80 -29.00 -13.29 -14.01
CA ASP A 80 -27.57 -13.37 -14.25
C ASP A 80 -27.20 -12.49 -15.45
N GLN A 81 -26.26 -11.58 -15.29
CA GLN A 81 -25.85 -10.67 -16.35
C GLN A 81 -24.41 -10.97 -16.77
N LYS A 82 -24.19 -11.10 -18.07
CA LYS A 82 -22.86 -11.20 -18.65
C LYS A 82 -22.56 -9.97 -19.50
N ILE A 83 -21.40 -9.36 -19.29
CA ILE A 83 -20.96 -8.16 -19.98
C ILE A 83 -19.59 -8.42 -20.61
N TYR A 84 -19.49 -8.29 -21.93
CA TYR A 84 -18.25 -8.33 -22.68
C TYR A 84 -17.70 -6.90 -22.84
N LEU A 85 -16.55 -6.63 -22.25
CA LEU A 85 -15.82 -5.37 -22.34
C LEU A 85 -14.90 -5.41 -23.57
N ASN A 86 -15.41 -4.96 -24.71
CA ASN A 86 -14.68 -4.86 -25.98
C ASN A 86 -14.42 -3.39 -26.36
N ASN A 87 -14.49 -2.49 -25.38
CA ASN A 87 -14.18 -1.08 -25.52
C ASN A 87 -12.67 -0.84 -25.50
N THR A 88 -12.23 0.12 -26.31
CA THR A 88 -10.83 0.56 -26.39
C THR A 88 -10.56 1.82 -25.56
N VAL A 89 -11.62 2.51 -25.12
CA VAL A 89 -11.58 3.63 -24.18
C VAL A 89 -12.39 3.25 -22.95
N PRO A 90 -11.92 3.53 -21.71
CA PRO A 90 -12.67 3.22 -20.49
C PRO A 90 -14.11 3.76 -20.54
N VAL A 91 -15.08 2.92 -20.18
CA VAL A 91 -16.48 3.33 -20.09
C VAL A 91 -16.79 3.76 -18.66
N ASN A 92 -17.45 4.91 -18.51
CA ASN A 92 -17.98 5.35 -17.23
C ASN A 92 -19.48 5.10 -17.21
N VAL A 93 -19.98 4.55 -16.11
CA VAL A 93 -21.40 4.38 -15.79
C VAL A 93 -21.65 4.87 -14.38
N ASN A 94 -22.90 5.21 -14.07
CA ASN A 94 -23.30 5.52 -12.70
C ASN A 94 -23.15 4.28 -11.81
N SER A 95 -23.86 3.21 -12.14
CA SER A 95 -23.88 2.01 -11.29
C SER A 95 -24.26 0.75 -12.05
N ILE A 96 -23.97 -0.40 -11.44
CA ILE A 96 -24.38 -1.72 -11.92
C ILE A 96 -25.11 -2.45 -10.79
N TYR A 97 -26.31 -2.93 -11.08
CA TYR A 97 -27.11 -3.71 -10.16
C TYR A 97 -27.59 -5.01 -10.81
N THR A 98 -27.24 -6.15 -10.21
CA THR A 98 -27.74 -7.46 -10.63
C THR A 98 -28.41 -8.17 -9.46
N LYS A 99 -29.63 -8.68 -9.66
CA LYS A 99 -30.30 -9.51 -8.62
C LYS A 99 -29.65 -10.87 -8.42
N LYS A 100 -28.85 -11.34 -9.37
CA LYS A 100 -28.13 -12.62 -9.34
C LYS A 100 -26.66 -12.41 -9.72
N ASP A 101 -26.07 -13.33 -10.48
CA ASP A 101 -24.66 -13.28 -10.83
C ASP A 101 -24.34 -12.14 -11.82
N LEU A 102 -23.14 -11.60 -11.72
CA LEU A 102 -22.56 -10.66 -12.69
C LEU A 102 -21.25 -11.25 -13.22
N GLU A 103 -21.11 -11.34 -14.53
CA GLU A 103 -19.92 -11.84 -15.19
C GLU A 103 -19.33 -10.79 -16.14
N PHE A 104 -18.05 -10.46 -15.94
CA PHE A 104 -17.27 -9.63 -16.86
C PHE A 104 -16.31 -10.48 -17.69
N ARG A 105 -16.25 -10.18 -18.99
CA ARG A 105 -15.33 -10.79 -19.96
C ARG A 105 -14.69 -9.71 -20.83
N GLY A 106 -13.64 -10.07 -21.56
CA GLY A 106 -12.96 -9.17 -22.49
C GLY A 106 -11.75 -8.48 -21.84
N SER A 107 -11.25 -7.46 -22.53
CA SER A 107 -10.01 -6.73 -22.20
C SER A 107 -10.21 -5.23 -22.02
N GLY A 108 -11.45 -4.75 -22.13
CA GLY A 108 -11.80 -3.35 -21.93
C GLY A 108 -11.83 -2.94 -20.46
N ALA A 109 -12.13 -1.66 -20.23
CA ALA A 109 -12.14 -1.03 -18.92
C ALA A 109 -13.52 -0.44 -18.59
N LEU A 110 -14.03 -0.63 -17.37
CA LEU A 110 -15.30 -0.07 -16.91
C LEU A 110 -15.17 0.56 -15.52
N ASN A 111 -15.73 1.76 -15.36
CA ASN A 111 -15.80 2.47 -14.09
C ASN A 111 -17.27 2.70 -13.72
N ALA A 112 -17.71 2.21 -12.56
CA ALA A 112 -19.05 2.42 -12.02
C ALA A 112 -18.99 3.35 -10.81
N ASN A 113 -19.23 4.66 -11.02
CA ASN A 113 -19.08 5.69 -9.99
C ASN A 113 -20.44 6.31 -9.68
N THR A 114 -20.93 6.11 -8.45
CA THR A 114 -22.20 6.65 -7.98
C THR A 114 -22.05 7.43 -6.67
N ALA A 115 -23.00 8.32 -6.42
CA ALA A 115 -23.24 8.94 -5.12
C ALA A 115 -24.13 8.07 -4.21
N ASP A 116 -24.70 6.97 -4.74
CA ASP A 116 -25.48 6.00 -3.97
C ASP A 116 -24.58 5.07 -3.13
N GLU A 117 -25.19 4.16 -2.36
CA GLU A 117 -24.49 3.25 -1.45
C GLU A 117 -23.44 2.38 -2.14
N PHE A 118 -23.72 1.91 -3.37
CA PHE A 118 -22.91 0.91 -4.06
C PHE A 118 -22.72 1.22 -5.55
N GLY A 119 -21.46 1.28 -6.00
CA GLY A 119 -21.14 1.38 -7.44
C GLY A 119 -21.50 0.11 -8.21
N ILE A 120 -21.15 -1.05 -7.65
CA ILE A 120 -21.54 -2.38 -8.17
C ILE A 120 -22.20 -3.17 -7.05
N ASN A 121 -23.43 -3.64 -7.25
CA ASN A 121 -24.19 -4.44 -6.29
C ASN A 121 -24.70 -5.73 -6.93
N VAL A 122 -24.23 -6.87 -6.41
CA VAL A 122 -24.45 -8.20 -7.00
C VAL A 122 -25.12 -9.11 -5.97
N GLY A 123 -26.35 -9.55 -6.29
CA GLY A 123 -27.14 -10.47 -5.46
C GLY A 123 -26.63 -11.91 -5.42
N GLY A 124 -25.81 -12.31 -6.40
CA GLY A 124 -25.17 -13.63 -6.48
C GLY A 124 -23.64 -13.55 -6.44
N HIS A 125 -23.00 -14.17 -7.42
CA HIS A 125 -21.54 -14.17 -7.59
C HIS A 125 -21.08 -13.08 -8.54
N LEU A 126 -19.93 -12.48 -8.24
CA LEU A 126 -19.18 -11.69 -9.21
C LEU A 126 -18.09 -12.57 -9.85
N LYS A 127 -18.23 -12.85 -11.14
CA LYS A 127 -17.28 -13.62 -11.95
C LYS A 127 -16.53 -12.67 -12.89
N ALA A 128 -15.45 -12.06 -12.43
CA ALA A 128 -14.67 -11.16 -13.27
C ALA A 128 -13.51 -11.91 -13.93
N PHE A 129 -13.51 -11.99 -15.26
CA PHE A 129 -12.41 -12.57 -16.05
C PHE A 129 -12.07 -14.03 -15.67
N LYS A 130 -13.06 -14.78 -15.18
CA LYS A 130 -12.91 -16.14 -14.66
C LYS A 130 -12.54 -17.19 -15.72
N TYR A 131 -12.81 -16.97 -17.00
CA TYR A 131 -12.45 -17.95 -18.06
C TYR A 131 -11.32 -17.46 -18.95
N THR A 132 -10.55 -16.52 -18.42
CA THR A 132 -9.43 -15.87 -19.10
C THR A 132 -8.28 -15.83 -18.11
N LYS A 133 -7.52 -16.94 -18.03
CA LYS A 133 -6.34 -17.10 -17.15
C LYS A 133 -5.33 -15.94 -17.21
N ASN A 134 -5.35 -15.20 -18.32
CA ASN A 134 -4.57 -13.99 -18.57
C ASN A 134 -5.48 -12.83 -19.03
N GLY A 135 -6.71 -12.75 -18.49
CA GLY A 135 -7.60 -11.63 -18.74
C GLY A 135 -6.90 -10.34 -18.33
N VAL A 136 -7.11 -9.25 -19.07
CA VAL A 136 -6.47 -7.95 -18.82
C VAL A 136 -7.49 -6.83 -18.64
N GLY A 137 -8.78 -7.16 -18.60
CA GLY A 137 -9.81 -6.15 -18.38
C GLY A 137 -9.75 -5.58 -16.97
N THR A 138 -10.28 -4.37 -16.83
CA THR A 138 -10.25 -3.62 -15.57
C THR A 138 -11.64 -3.13 -15.21
N VAL A 139 -12.03 -3.30 -13.95
CA VAL A 139 -13.32 -2.80 -13.44
C VAL A 139 -13.07 -2.03 -12.15
N SER A 140 -13.46 -0.76 -12.10
CA SER A 140 -13.48 -0.01 -10.84
C SER A 140 -14.89 0.37 -10.45
N ALA A 141 -15.14 0.49 -9.14
CA ALA A 141 -16.42 0.96 -8.65
C ALA A 141 -16.27 1.83 -7.41
N THR A 142 -17.04 2.91 -7.37
CA THR A 142 -17.10 3.86 -6.24
C THR A 142 -18.54 3.99 -5.76
N GLY A 143 -18.75 3.87 -4.45
CA GLY A 143 -20.04 4.10 -3.80
C GLY A 143 -19.83 4.68 -2.40
N THR A 144 -20.85 5.27 -1.80
CA THR A 144 -20.73 5.92 -0.49
C THR A 144 -20.53 4.91 0.65
N THR A 145 -21.16 3.74 0.60
CA THR A 145 -20.93 2.67 1.59
C THR A 145 -19.82 1.74 1.15
N ALA A 146 -19.95 1.17 -0.06
CA ALA A 146 -18.94 0.30 -0.65
C ALA A 146 -18.82 0.49 -2.16
N GLY A 147 -17.62 0.35 -2.71
CA GLY A 147 -17.44 0.34 -4.15
C GLY A 147 -18.11 -0.87 -4.79
N ILE A 148 -17.79 -2.06 -4.27
CA ILE A 148 -18.32 -3.33 -4.75
C ILE A 148 -18.96 -4.09 -3.60
N ARG A 149 -20.21 -4.53 -3.79
CA ARG A 149 -20.94 -5.38 -2.87
C ARG A 149 -21.38 -6.67 -3.54
N VAL A 150 -21.01 -7.81 -2.95
CA VAL A 150 -21.34 -9.15 -3.47
C VAL A 150 -21.92 -10.02 -2.35
N TYR A 151 -23.11 -10.58 -2.58
CA TYR A 151 -23.81 -11.40 -1.59
C TYR A 151 -23.36 -12.86 -1.54
N ASN A 152 -22.66 -13.35 -2.56
CA ASN A 152 -22.08 -14.68 -2.53
C ASN A 152 -20.56 -14.57 -2.67
N GLU A 153 -19.96 -15.04 -3.76
CA GLU A 153 -18.51 -15.06 -3.92
C GLU A 153 -18.01 -14.13 -5.03
N ILE A 154 -16.78 -13.65 -4.87
CA ILE A 154 -15.99 -13.05 -5.95
C ILE A 154 -15.05 -14.12 -6.50
N GLN A 155 -15.12 -14.38 -7.81
CA GLN A 155 -14.33 -15.40 -8.49
C GLN A 155 -13.61 -14.77 -9.69
N MET A 156 -12.28 -14.84 -9.70
CA MET A 156 -11.45 -14.19 -10.74
C MET A 156 -10.31 -15.07 -11.18
N GLU A 157 -10.01 -15.11 -12.49
CA GLU A 157 -8.84 -15.81 -13.04
C GLU A 157 -7.89 -14.87 -13.79
N GLY A 158 -8.20 -13.58 -13.87
CA GLY A 158 -7.36 -12.54 -14.48
C GLY A 158 -7.95 -11.16 -14.24
N GLY A 159 -7.39 -10.16 -14.92
CA GLY A 159 -7.83 -8.76 -14.88
C GLY A 159 -7.68 -8.11 -13.52
N SER A 160 -8.24 -6.91 -13.38
CA SER A 160 -8.28 -6.20 -12.10
C SER A 160 -9.69 -5.75 -11.74
N ILE A 161 -10.00 -5.83 -10.43
CA ILE A 161 -11.13 -5.12 -9.85
C ILE A 161 -10.66 -4.19 -8.73
N SER A 162 -11.23 -3.00 -8.67
CA SER A 162 -10.97 -2.01 -7.62
C SER A 162 -12.27 -1.47 -7.04
N GLY A 163 -12.41 -1.48 -5.73
CA GLY A 163 -13.57 -0.92 -5.02
C GLY A 163 -13.18 0.23 -4.10
N TYR A 164 -13.97 1.30 -4.11
CA TYR A 164 -13.78 2.51 -3.29
C TYR A 164 -15.06 2.86 -2.53
N GLY A 165 -14.97 3.06 -1.22
CA GLY A 165 -16.11 3.54 -0.43
C GLY A 165 -15.72 4.10 0.94
N ILE A 166 -16.71 4.46 1.76
CA ILE A 166 -16.44 4.99 3.12
C ILE A 166 -16.21 3.84 4.09
N ASN A 167 -17.09 2.83 4.09
CA ASN A 167 -17.03 1.73 5.05
C ASN A 167 -16.22 0.54 4.52
N TYR A 168 -16.38 0.26 3.22
CA TYR A 168 -15.67 -0.80 2.53
C TYR A 168 -15.22 -0.37 1.15
N GLY A 169 -14.07 -0.83 0.68
CA GLY A 169 -13.80 -0.83 -0.76
C GLY A 169 -14.59 -1.95 -1.43
N ILE A 170 -14.47 -3.15 -0.85
CA ILE A 170 -15.16 -4.37 -1.29
C ILE A 170 -15.80 -5.07 -0.09
N TRP A 171 -17.09 -5.39 -0.20
CA TRP A 171 -17.84 -6.18 0.77
C TRP A 171 -18.35 -7.47 0.11
N CYS A 172 -18.03 -8.62 0.70
CA CYS A 172 -18.39 -9.94 0.19
C CYS A 172 -18.97 -10.83 1.30
N TYR A 173 -20.21 -11.31 1.18
CA TYR A 173 -20.83 -12.13 2.23
C TYR A 173 -20.33 -13.58 2.28
N ASN A 174 -19.54 -14.04 1.31
CA ASN A 174 -18.95 -15.37 1.33
C ASN A 174 -17.44 -15.30 1.09
N ASP A 175 -16.95 -15.86 -0.03
CA ASP A 175 -15.53 -16.02 -0.30
C ASP A 175 -15.03 -15.08 -1.40
N ILE A 176 -13.78 -14.62 -1.29
CA ILE A 176 -13.05 -13.90 -2.34
C ILE A 176 -11.95 -14.83 -2.86
N LYS A 177 -12.05 -15.27 -4.12
CA LYS A 177 -11.21 -16.32 -4.73
C LYS A 177 -10.60 -15.87 -6.08
N PRO A 178 -9.61 -14.97 -6.08
CA PRO A 178 -8.78 -14.70 -7.25
C PRO A 178 -7.71 -15.78 -7.46
N TYR A 179 -7.42 -16.04 -8.73
CA TYR A 179 -6.42 -16.99 -9.23
C TYR A 179 -5.55 -16.35 -10.31
N TYR A 180 -4.38 -16.94 -10.54
CA TYR A 180 -3.48 -16.58 -11.66
C TYR A 180 -3.08 -15.10 -11.60
N SER A 181 -3.25 -14.32 -12.67
CA SER A 181 -2.88 -12.90 -12.70
C SER A 181 -3.98 -11.96 -12.22
N ALA A 182 -5.01 -12.46 -11.53
CA ALA A 182 -6.08 -11.62 -11.01
C ALA A 182 -5.59 -10.69 -9.89
N SER A 183 -5.99 -9.42 -9.96
CA SER A 183 -5.71 -8.41 -8.94
C SER A 183 -7.00 -7.84 -8.37
N ILE A 184 -7.08 -7.78 -7.04
CA ILE A 184 -8.21 -7.18 -6.30
C ILE A 184 -7.67 -6.08 -5.40
N TYR A 185 -8.23 -4.88 -5.53
CA TYR A 185 -7.93 -3.75 -4.64
C TYR A 185 -9.20 -3.21 -3.97
N GLY A 186 -9.15 -2.95 -2.67
CA GLY A 186 -10.24 -2.31 -1.94
C GLY A 186 -9.73 -1.18 -1.08
N TYR A 187 -10.26 0.02 -1.28
CA TYR A 187 -9.97 1.19 -0.46
C TYR A 187 -11.23 1.67 0.25
N ALA A 188 -11.14 1.81 1.58
CA ALA A 188 -12.18 2.39 2.39
C ALA A 188 -11.64 3.64 3.10
N SER A 189 -12.37 4.76 3.10
CA SER A 189 -11.88 6.06 3.60
C SER A 189 -12.20 6.34 5.07
N GLY A 190 -13.25 5.72 5.64
CA GLY A 190 -13.69 5.96 7.01
C GLY A 190 -12.65 5.56 8.06
N ALA A 191 -12.69 6.15 9.25
CA ALA A 191 -11.74 5.87 10.33
C ALA A 191 -11.82 4.42 10.85
N ASP A 192 -13.03 3.87 10.97
CA ASP A 192 -13.26 2.47 11.41
C ASP A 192 -13.45 1.48 10.25
N SER A 193 -13.10 1.91 9.04
CA SER A 193 -13.41 1.18 7.82
C SER A 193 -12.49 -0.01 7.56
N THR A 194 -12.93 -0.92 6.69
CA THR A 194 -12.16 -2.08 6.24
C THR A 194 -12.03 -2.05 4.72
N GLY A 195 -10.82 -2.06 4.16
CA GLY A 195 -10.63 -2.02 2.70
C GLY A 195 -11.35 -3.15 1.97
N ILE A 196 -11.12 -4.40 2.40
CA ILE A 196 -11.78 -5.59 1.88
C ILE A 196 -12.36 -6.40 3.04
N TRP A 197 -13.68 -6.57 3.05
CA TRP A 197 -14.37 -7.43 4.02
C TRP A 197 -14.95 -8.66 3.33
N ALA A 198 -14.70 -9.83 3.91
CA ALA A 198 -15.37 -11.07 3.55
C ALA A 198 -15.95 -11.74 4.81
N TYR A 199 -17.14 -12.34 4.74
CA TYR A 199 -17.65 -13.10 5.88
C TYR A 199 -16.82 -14.38 6.12
N ARG A 200 -16.48 -15.10 5.03
CA ARG A 200 -15.77 -16.38 5.08
C ARG A 200 -14.30 -16.19 4.72
N ASP A 201 -13.85 -16.57 3.53
CA ASP A 201 -12.42 -16.59 3.21
C ASP A 201 -11.99 -15.49 2.24
N ILE A 202 -10.74 -15.05 2.35
CA ILE A 202 -10.03 -14.27 1.33
C ILE A 202 -8.81 -15.08 0.88
N TYR A 203 -8.78 -15.44 -0.40
CA TYR A 203 -7.70 -16.21 -1.00
C TYR A 203 -6.88 -15.39 -1.98
N ALA A 204 -5.64 -15.81 -2.21
CA ALA A 204 -4.84 -15.40 -3.36
C ALA A 204 -4.05 -16.61 -3.87
N TRP A 205 -4.41 -17.11 -5.05
CA TRP A 205 -3.86 -18.36 -5.58
C TRP A 205 -3.11 -18.19 -6.89
N LYS A 206 -2.02 -18.96 -7.04
CA LYS A 206 -1.26 -19.12 -8.30
C LYS A 206 -0.79 -17.80 -8.93
N GLY A 207 -0.34 -16.84 -8.14
CA GLY A 207 0.17 -15.54 -8.60
C GLY A 207 -0.78 -14.36 -8.38
N ALA A 208 -1.96 -14.59 -7.80
CA ALA A 208 -2.97 -13.55 -7.63
C ALA A 208 -2.61 -12.58 -6.51
N THR A 209 -3.08 -11.35 -6.61
CA THR A 209 -2.81 -10.31 -5.61
C THR A 209 -4.11 -9.73 -5.05
N VAL A 210 -4.17 -9.63 -3.73
CA VAL A 210 -5.25 -8.94 -3.01
C VAL A 210 -4.64 -7.87 -2.13
N SER A 211 -5.08 -6.62 -2.28
CA SER A 211 -4.61 -5.52 -1.45
C SER A 211 -5.79 -4.71 -0.94
N GLY A 212 -5.90 -4.58 0.38
CA GLY A 212 -6.95 -3.80 1.02
C GLY A 212 -6.35 -2.69 1.88
N GLU A 213 -6.96 -1.50 1.82
CA GLU A 213 -6.62 -0.37 2.68
C GLU A 213 -7.88 0.16 3.38
N GLY A 214 -7.82 0.28 4.70
CA GLY A 214 -8.89 0.85 5.50
C GLY A 214 -8.37 1.66 6.68
N GLY A 215 -9.29 2.35 7.35
CA GLY A 215 -8.95 3.12 8.53
C GLY A 215 -8.48 2.21 9.67
N SER A 216 -9.21 1.12 9.92
CA SER A 216 -8.88 0.15 10.96
C SER A 216 -8.19 -1.10 10.45
N CYS A 217 -8.55 -1.56 9.24
CA CYS A 217 -8.10 -2.84 8.70
C CYS A 217 -8.01 -2.80 7.17
N GLY A 218 -7.00 -3.44 6.61
CA GLY A 218 -6.87 -3.59 5.16
C GLY A 218 -7.78 -4.69 4.63
N ALA A 219 -7.66 -5.90 5.18
CA ALA A 219 -8.51 -7.02 4.81
C ALA A 219 -8.96 -7.83 6.04
N ARG A 220 -10.26 -8.10 6.13
CA ARG A 220 -10.86 -8.79 7.28
C ARG A 220 -11.76 -9.95 6.87
N THR A 221 -11.65 -11.05 7.60
CA THR A 221 -12.60 -12.16 7.58
C THR A 221 -13.26 -12.39 8.93
N GLN A 222 -14.57 -12.71 8.93
CA GLN A 222 -15.34 -12.89 10.17
C GLN A 222 -15.23 -14.31 10.74
N ILE A 223 -15.26 -15.35 9.89
CA ILE A 223 -15.33 -16.74 10.36
C ILE A 223 -14.27 -17.69 9.79
N ALA A 224 -13.55 -17.30 8.74
CA ALA A 224 -12.58 -18.17 8.07
C ALA A 224 -11.23 -17.47 7.80
N HIS A 225 -10.45 -17.94 6.83
CA HIS A 225 -9.02 -17.64 6.69
C HIS A 225 -8.75 -16.47 5.75
N ILE A 226 -7.58 -15.86 5.94
CA ILE A 226 -6.89 -15.09 4.90
C ILE A 226 -5.71 -15.95 4.45
N GLN A 227 -5.69 -16.39 3.19
CA GLN A 227 -4.72 -17.37 2.70
C GLN A 227 -4.15 -17.03 1.32
N ALA A 228 -2.85 -16.78 1.28
CA ALA A 228 -2.07 -16.70 0.05
C ALA A 228 -1.36 -18.03 -0.22
N GLU A 229 -1.40 -18.53 -1.44
CA GLU A 229 -0.75 -19.79 -1.81
C GLU A 229 -0.24 -19.81 -3.27
N GLY A 230 0.98 -20.30 -3.41
CA GLY A 230 1.72 -20.36 -4.67
C GLY A 230 2.63 -19.15 -4.87
N ALA A 231 3.76 -19.36 -5.53
CA ALA A 231 4.76 -18.32 -5.77
C ALA A 231 4.12 -17.13 -6.53
N GLY A 232 4.47 -15.92 -6.09
CA GLY A 232 3.92 -14.67 -6.62
C GLY A 232 2.53 -14.30 -6.07
N SER A 233 1.83 -15.19 -5.36
CA SER A 233 0.56 -14.83 -4.71
C SER A 233 0.82 -13.95 -3.48
N SER A 234 0.02 -12.90 -3.32
CA SER A 234 0.10 -12.05 -2.12
C SER A 234 -1.26 -11.57 -1.61
N ILE A 235 -1.34 -11.39 -0.29
CA ILE A 235 -2.41 -10.62 0.35
C ILE A 235 -1.78 -9.54 1.22
N THR A 236 -2.13 -8.28 0.95
CA THR A 236 -1.63 -7.11 1.67
C THR A 236 -2.78 -6.40 2.37
N GLY A 237 -2.66 -6.23 3.69
CA GLY A 237 -3.57 -5.42 4.50
C GLY A 237 -2.88 -4.15 4.94
N ILE A 238 -3.48 -3.00 4.66
CA ILE A 238 -3.00 -1.69 5.02
C ILE A 238 -3.99 -1.07 6.02
N SER A 239 -3.51 -0.77 7.23
CA SER A 239 -4.27 -0.02 8.24
C SER A 239 -3.69 1.40 8.35
N ARG A 240 -4.57 2.40 8.42
CA ARG A 240 -4.19 3.79 8.74
C ARG A 240 -4.21 4.09 10.24
N ASN A 241 -4.56 3.12 11.08
CA ASN A 241 -4.61 3.26 12.52
C ASN A 241 -4.05 2.00 13.21
N ILE A 242 -2.82 2.08 13.69
CA ILE A 242 -2.17 1.00 14.44
C ILE A 242 -2.85 0.73 15.80
N TYR A 243 -3.52 1.73 16.36
CA TYR A 243 -4.27 1.66 17.62
C TYR A 243 -5.71 1.16 17.45
N SER A 244 -6.09 0.69 16.26
CA SER A 244 -7.42 0.13 16.06
C SER A 244 -7.63 -1.15 16.89
N GLY A 245 -8.87 -1.65 16.97
CA GLY A 245 -9.16 -2.92 17.64
C GLY A 245 -8.84 -4.16 16.79
N VAL A 246 -8.30 -4.01 15.58
CA VAL A 246 -8.13 -5.10 14.60
C VAL A 246 -6.80 -4.98 13.85
N SER A 247 -6.18 -6.12 13.52
CA SER A 247 -4.92 -6.15 12.76
C SER A 247 -5.11 -5.63 11.32
N ALA A 248 -4.01 -5.26 10.64
CA ALA A 248 -4.10 -4.82 9.25
C ALA A 248 -4.59 -5.96 8.33
N LEU A 249 -4.23 -7.20 8.66
CA LEU A 249 -4.86 -8.44 8.18
C LEU A 249 -5.54 -9.17 9.34
N GLN A 250 -6.86 -9.22 9.33
CA GLN A 250 -7.64 -9.73 10.45
C GLN A 250 -8.49 -10.94 10.05
N ALA A 251 -8.10 -12.14 10.48
CA ALA A 251 -8.95 -13.34 10.37
C ALA A 251 -9.58 -13.68 11.74
N ASP A 252 -10.76 -13.14 12.06
CA ASP A 252 -11.32 -13.07 13.43
C ASP A 252 -11.33 -14.42 14.17
N LYS A 253 -11.77 -15.49 13.51
CA LYS A 253 -11.90 -16.83 14.11
C LYS A 253 -10.84 -17.83 13.67
N GLN A 254 -9.95 -17.45 12.76
CA GLN A 254 -8.96 -18.36 12.18
C GLN A 254 -7.57 -17.70 12.16
N MET A 255 -6.88 -17.83 11.04
CA MET A 255 -5.45 -17.64 10.91
C MET A 255 -5.09 -17.08 9.56
N LEU A 256 -3.97 -16.35 9.54
CA LEU A 256 -3.29 -15.91 8.31
C LEU A 256 -2.43 -17.05 7.80
N ARG A 257 -2.46 -17.28 6.48
CA ARG A 257 -1.68 -18.35 5.84
C ARG A 257 -0.93 -17.83 4.64
N ALA A 258 0.36 -18.17 4.58
CA ALA A 258 1.15 -18.02 3.37
C ALA A 258 1.88 -19.33 3.09
N TYR A 259 1.60 -19.94 1.93
CA TYR A 259 2.14 -21.24 1.54
C TYR A 259 2.83 -21.20 0.18
N CYS A 260 3.79 -22.10 -0.03
CA CYS A 260 4.39 -22.37 -1.36
C CYS A 260 5.01 -21.12 -2.00
N GLY A 261 5.79 -20.34 -1.24
CA GLY A 261 6.42 -19.10 -1.73
C GLY A 261 5.49 -17.88 -1.80
N ALA A 262 4.25 -17.97 -1.30
CA ALA A 262 3.34 -16.84 -1.19
C ALA A 262 3.68 -15.90 -0.03
N MET A 263 3.04 -14.73 -0.01
CA MET A 263 3.25 -13.71 1.02
C MET A 263 1.93 -13.20 1.61
N VAL A 264 1.88 -13.06 2.94
CA VAL A 264 0.93 -12.18 3.61
C VAL A 264 1.68 -10.97 4.17
N GLN A 265 1.13 -9.78 4.00
CA GLN A 265 1.79 -8.54 4.39
C GLN A 265 0.85 -7.62 5.15
N GLU A 266 1.31 -7.13 6.30
CA GLU A 266 0.65 -6.11 7.09
C GLU A 266 1.43 -4.81 6.98
N ILE A 267 0.75 -3.71 6.65
CA ILE A 267 1.30 -2.36 6.67
C ILE A 267 0.48 -1.53 7.65
N TYR A 268 1.16 -0.96 8.63
CA TYR A 268 0.61 0.02 9.56
C TYR A 268 1.14 1.40 9.15
N LEU A 269 0.28 2.17 8.47
CA LEU A 269 0.61 3.53 8.04
C LEU A 269 0.61 4.48 9.23
N ASN A 270 1.53 5.44 9.20
CA ASN A 270 1.65 6.47 10.23
C ASN A 270 1.74 5.88 11.63
N SER A 271 2.64 4.91 11.81
CA SER A 271 2.79 4.19 13.07
C SER A 271 3.19 5.11 14.23
N GLY A 272 3.88 6.22 13.93
CA GLY A 272 4.35 7.17 14.93
C GLY A 272 5.39 6.59 15.88
N LEU A 273 6.01 5.46 15.50
CA LEU A 273 7.06 4.82 16.29
C LEU A 273 8.27 5.74 16.38
N VAL A 274 8.66 6.08 17.59
CA VAL A 274 9.92 6.76 17.87
C VAL A 274 10.83 5.75 18.58
N VAL A 275 11.99 5.46 17.98
CA VAL A 275 12.95 4.49 18.50
C VAL A 275 14.20 5.22 19.01
N THR A 276 14.58 4.97 20.26
CA THR A 276 15.77 5.54 20.89
C THR A 276 16.89 4.49 20.98
N ASP A 277 18.08 4.91 21.41
CA ASP A 277 19.26 4.05 21.57
C ASP A 277 19.37 3.39 22.95
N ASP A 278 18.50 3.74 23.90
CA ASP A 278 18.54 3.30 25.29
C ASP A 278 17.35 2.41 25.71
N VAL A 279 16.17 2.60 25.11
CA VAL A 279 14.95 1.85 25.41
C VAL A 279 14.47 1.06 24.20
N ALA A 280 14.49 -0.27 24.34
CA ALA A 280 13.99 -1.15 23.29
C ALA A 280 12.46 -1.08 23.15
N VAL A 281 11.98 -0.88 21.92
CA VAL A 281 10.57 -0.82 21.55
C VAL A 281 10.05 -2.22 21.22
N ASP A 282 9.18 -2.76 22.07
CA ASP A 282 8.46 -4.02 21.81
C ASP A 282 7.08 -3.73 21.20
N VAL A 283 6.99 -3.80 19.87
CA VAL A 283 5.73 -3.55 19.15
C VAL A 283 4.65 -4.59 19.46
N THR A 284 5.02 -5.79 19.92
CA THR A 284 4.05 -6.84 20.27
C THR A 284 3.46 -6.64 21.66
N ALA A 285 4.23 -6.03 22.57
CA ALA A 285 3.71 -5.59 23.86
C ALA A 285 2.86 -4.31 23.74
N MET A 286 3.28 -3.37 22.87
CA MET A 286 2.62 -2.07 22.71
C MET A 286 1.31 -2.16 21.92
N TYR A 287 1.23 -3.02 20.90
CA TYR A 287 0.11 -3.05 19.97
C TYR A 287 -0.54 -4.44 19.94
N PRO A 288 -1.72 -4.61 20.57
CA PRO A 288 -2.49 -5.86 20.52
C PRO A 288 -2.83 -6.31 19.08
N THR A 289 -3.00 -5.34 18.18
CA THR A 289 -3.22 -5.55 16.74
C THR A 289 -2.04 -6.25 16.08
N VAL A 290 -0.81 -5.92 16.48
CA VAL A 290 0.41 -6.57 15.97
C VAL A 290 0.59 -7.94 16.64
N ASN A 291 0.43 -7.99 17.97
CA ASN A 291 0.62 -9.20 18.79
C ASN A 291 -0.20 -10.41 18.28
N ARG A 292 -1.41 -10.16 17.79
CA ARG A 292 -2.28 -11.21 17.25
C ARG A 292 -1.58 -12.09 16.20
N ASN A 293 -0.93 -11.45 15.24
CA ASN A 293 -0.36 -12.11 14.06
C ASN A 293 1.16 -12.34 14.18
N MET A 294 1.82 -11.58 15.05
CA MET A 294 3.23 -11.68 15.41
C MET A 294 3.34 -11.60 16.93
N CYS A 295 3.40 -12.73 17.63
CA CYS A 295 3.43 -12.74 19.10
C CYS A 295 4.84 -12.68 19.68
N TYR A 296 5.87 -12.87 18.83
CA TYR A 296 7.26 -12.81 19.26
C TYR A 296 8.13 -12.20 18.17
N MET A 297 8.65 -11.00 18.44
CA MET A 297 9.48 -10.24 17.50
C MET A 297 10.75 -11.00 17.08
N GLY A 298 11.33 -11.81 17.97
CA GLY A 298 12.52 -12.59 17.67
C GLY A 298 12.30 -13.74 16.66
N ASN A 299 11.06 -13.99 16.23
CA ASN A 299 10.78 -14.87 15.09
C ASN A 299 11.03 -14.17 13.73
N TYR A 300 11.33 -12.87 13.71
CA TYR A 300 11.43 -12.05 12.51
C TYR A 300 12.83 -11.47 12.35
N GLN A 301 13.25 -11.33 11.10
CA GLN A 301 14.40 -10.54 10.71
C GLN A 301 13.96 -9.09 10.54
N TRP A 302 14.67 -8.16 11.16
CA TRP A 302 14.31 -6.76 11.23
C TRP A 302 15.33 -5.89 10.49
N TYR A 303 14.84 -4.89 9.78
CA TYR A 303 15.64 -3.81 9.21
C TYR A 303 14.81 -2.54 9.14
N SER A 304 15.48 -1.41 8.91
CA SER A 304 14.84 -0.13 8.65
C SER A 304 15.35 0.51 7.36
N GLU A 305 14.52 1.37 6.78
CA GLU A 305 14.84 2.22 5.65
C GLU A 305 14.46 3.67 6.01
N PRO A 306 15.43 4.58 6.24
CA PRO A 306 16.89 4.38 6.25
C PRO A 306 17.39 3.38 7.30
N ALA A 307 18.59 2.82 7.09
CA ALA A 307 19.23 1.95 8.08
C ALA A 307 19.55 2.73 9.37
N GLY A 308 19.30 2.11 10.53
CA GLY A 308 19.51 2.75 11.83
C GLY A 308 18.70 2.13 12.98
N ILE A 309 17.82 1.16 12.69
CA ILE A 309 17.09 0.41 13.72
C ILE A 309 17.33 -1.08 13.52
N TYR A 310 17.60 -1.79 14.62
CA TYR A 310 17.81 -3.24 14.63
C TYR A 310 17.13 -3.90 15.84
N TYR A 311 17.00 -5.21 15.80
CA TYR A 311 16.45 -6.00 16.92
C TYR A 311 17.58 -6.48 17.84
N ASN A 312 17.54 -6.10 19.13
CA ASN A 312 18.58 -6.43 20.10
C ASN A 312 18.29 -7.68 20.95
N GLY A 313 17.22 -8.42 20.64
CA GLY A 313 16.75 -9.57 21.43
C GLY A 313 15.67 -9.25 22.46
N GLN A 314 15.48 -7.97 22.82
CA GLN A 314 14.41 -7.49 23.69
C GLN A 314 13.35 -6.71 22.90
N GLY A 315 13.77 -5.90 21.92
CA GLY A 315 12.90 -5.09 21.09
C GLY A 315 13.68 -4.40 19.97
N LEU A 316 13.06 -3.45 19.29
CA LEU A 316 13.71 -2.59 18.31
C LEU A 316 14.45 -1.48 19.04
N ILE A 317 15.72 -1.30 18.71
CA ILE A 317 16.57 -0.25 19.27
C ILE A 317 17.28 0.48 18.15
N GLY A 318 17.55 1.76 18.38
CA GLY A 318 18.30 2.60 17.46
C GLY A 318 19.79 2.29 17.52
N ASP A 319 20.46 2.43 16.38
CA ASP A 319 21.92 2.50 16.32
C ASP A 319 22.33 3.97 16.53
N PRO A 320 22.90 4.33 17.69
CA PRO A 320 23.23 5.72 17.99
C PRO A 320 24.36 6.28 17.11
N TYR A 321 25.08 5.42 16.38
CA TYR A 321 26.10 5.83 15.41
C TYR A 321 25.51 6.08 14.01
N SER A 322 24.21 5.85 13.84
CA SER A 322 23.46 6.24 12.65
C SER A 322 22.84 7.63 12.82
N ALA A 323 22.61 8.33 11.71
CA ALA A 323 21.95 9.64 11.76
C ALA A 323 20.49 9.51 12.18
N ASN A 324 20.00 10.47 12.97
CA ASN A 324 18.57 10.57 13.25
C ASN A 324 17.78 10.68 11.93
N PHE A 325 16.66 9.97 11.84
CA PHE A 325 15.75 10.09 10.71
C PHE A 325 14.29 10.24 11.14
N LYS A 326 13.50 10.82 10.23
CA LYS A 326 12.05 10.91 10.30
C LYS A 326 11.47 10.25 9.05
N ASP A 327 10.19 9.86 9.13
CA ASP A 327 9.44 9.28 8.02
C ASP A 327 10.01 7.95 7.45
N GLY A 328 10.75 7.19 8.24
CA GLY A 328 11.32 5.91 7.84
C GLY A 328 10.34 4.74 7.91
N ASN A 329 10.74 3.60 7.33
CA ASN A 329 10.03 2.34 7.44
C ASN A 329 10.81 1.36 8.31
N ILE A 330 10.12 0.69 9.23
CA ILE A 330 10.66 -0.47 9.95
C ILE A 330 9.97 -1.72 9.41
N VAL A 331 10.75 -2.71 9.02
CA VAL A 331 10.26 -3.93 8.39
C VAL A 331 10.70 -5.15 9.18
N GLY A 332 9.72 -5.93 9.62
CA GLY A 332 9.93 -7.30 10.10
C GLY A 332 9.52 -8.29 9.02
N TYR A 333 10.37 -9.27 8.71
CA TYR A 333 10.01 -10.35 7.80
C TYR A 333 10.37 -11.71 8.37
N ARG A 334 9.49 -12.69 8.13
CA ARG A 334 9.68 -14.08 8.54
C ARG A 334 9.32 -14.99 7.38
N THR A 335 10.26 -15.86 7.01
CA THR A 335 10.00 -17.03 6.16
C THR A 335 9.86 -18.28 7.02
N ASN A 336 9.16 -19.31 6.52
CA ASN A 336 8.92 -20.57 7.22
C ASN A 336 10.15 -21.13 7.98
N GLU A 337 10.21 -20.94 9.29
CA GLU A 337 11.11 -21.65 10.20
C GLU A 337 10.49 -22.96 10.69
N ALA A 338 11.33 -23.94 11.02
CA ALA A 338 10.87 -25.22 11.58
C ALA A 338 10.26 -25.09 12.99
N CYS A 339 10.48 -23.99 13.72
CA CYS A 339 10.00 -23.79 15.10
C CYS A 339 9.63 -22.33 15.39
N CYS A 340 8.39 -21.92 15.13
CA CYS A 340 7.84 -20.67 15.67
C CYS A 340 7.81 -20.74 17.21
N LYS A 341 8.43 -19.76 17.90
CA LYS A 341 8.24 -19.61 19.35
C LYS A 341 6.88 -18.95 19.62
N GLY A 342 6.07 -19.58 20.46
CA GLY A 342 4.72 -19.10 20.79
C GLY A 342 3.62 -19.56 19.82
N LYS A 343 2.37 -19.23 20.15
CA LYS A 343 1.19 -19.51 19.30
C LYS A 343 0.79 -18.23 18.57
N GLU A 344 1.12 -18.15 17.29
CA GLU A 344 0.71 -17.04 16.43
C GLU A 344 -0.50 -17.42 15.55
N ALA A 345 -1.35 -16.44 15.23
CA ALA A 345 -2.39 -16.63 14.22
C ALA A 345 -1.81 -16.80 12.80
N THR A 346 -0.53 -16.56 12.60
CA THR A 346 0.13 -16.67 11.29
C THR A 346 0.79 -18.04 11.10
N GLN A 347 0.36 -18.77 10.07
CA GLN A 347 0.93 -20.05 9.66
C GLN A 347 1.67 -19.94 8.32
N LEU A 348 2.97 -20.21 8.37
CA LEU A 348 3.85 -20.25 7.19
C LEU A 348 4.22 -21.70 6.87
N LYS A 349 4.18 -22.09 5.61
CA LYS A 349 4.63 -23.43 5.15
C LYS A 349 5.26 -23.34 3.77
N LYS A 350 6.16 -24.27 3.43
CA LYS A 350 6.73 -24.42 2.08
C LYS A 350 7.24 -23.06 1.54
N SER A 351 8.11 -22.40 2.31
CA SER A 351 8.71 -21.09 1.97
C SER A 351 7.73 -19.92 1.89
N GLY A 352 6.55 -20.00 2.52
CA GLY A 352 5.68 -18.84 2.67
C GLY A 352 6.26 -17.78 3.61
N THR A 353 5.83 -16.54 3.43
CA THR A 353 6.38 -15.35 4.09
C THR A 353 5.31 -14.53 4.79
N HIS A 354 5.62 -14.03 5.99
CA HIS A 354 4.90 -12.92 6.62
C HIS A 354 5.80 -11.69 6.67
N LYS A 355 5.28 -10.55 6.23
CA LYS A 355 5.97 -9.25 6.28
C LYS A 355 5.11 -8.24 7.05
N VAL A 356 5.71 -7.58 8.04
CA VAL A 356 5.08 -6.49 8.79
C VAL A 356 5.87 -5.21 8.53
N VAL A 357 5.18 -4.13 8.22
CA VAL A 357 5.77 -2.83 7.92
C VAL A 357 5.14 -1.77 8.80
N PHE A 358 5.98 -1.00 9.48
CA PHE A 358 5.59 0.21 10.21
C PHE A 358 6.14 1.40 9.43
N SER A 359 5.25 2.22 8.87
CA SER A 359 5.67 3.42 8.15
C SER A 359 5.67 4.64 9.05
N ASN A 360 6.39 5.68 8.62
CA ASN A 360 6.55 6.93 9.37
C ASN A 360 7.06 6.68 10.79
N ALA A 361 8.10 5.86 10.89
CA ALA A 361 8.89 5.71 12.09
C ALA A 361 10.01 6.75 12.10
N ALA A 362 10.47 7.12 13.29
CA ALA A 362 11.57 8.03 13.50
C ALA A 362 12.54 7.46 14.53
N THR A 363 13.78 7.96 14.49
CA THR A 363 14.74 7.79 15.58
C THR A 363 14.94 9.09 16.31
N TYR A 364 15.30 8.99 17.58
CA TYR A 364 15.61 10.15 18.40
C TYR A 364 16.73 9.81 19.38
N TYR A 365 17.92 10.34 19.11
CA TYR A 365 19.10 10.19 19.96
C TYR A 365 19.51 11.53 20.56
N THR A 366 19.87 11.52 21.83
CA THR A 366 20.40 12.70 22.55
C THR A 366 21.78 12.41 23.13
N GLU A 367 22.57 13.46 23.32
CA GLU A 367 23.88 13.42 23.97
C GLU A 367 24.00 14.56 24.98
N ASP A 368 24.63 14.29 26.12
CA ASP A 368 24.89 15.29 27.15
C ASP A 368 26.22 16.00 26.86
N ILE A 369 26.16 17.33 26.80
CA ILE A 369 27.34 18.19 26.67
C ILE A 369 27.63 18.84 28.01
N ILE A 370 28.85 18.65 28.51
CA ILE A 370 29.34 19.31 29.72
C ILE A 370 30.03 20.61 29.30
N ILE A 371 29.48 21.74 29.74
CA ILE A 371 30.00 23.07 29.47
C ILE A 371 30.67 23.58 30.72
N ARG A 372 31.96 23.90 30.63
CA ARG A 372 32.76 24.43 31.74
C ARG A 372 33.22 25.84 31.43
N HIS A 373 32.99 26.74 32.35
CA HIS A 373 33.50 28.10 32.31
C HIS A 373 34.63 28.24 33.33
N TRP A 374 35.83 28.39 32.81
CA TRP A 374 37.06 28.55 33.57
C TRP A 374 37.44 30.03 33.64
N VAL A 375 37.76 30.50 34.84
CA VAL A 375 38.13 31.89 35.07
C VAL A 375 39.51 31.96 35.70
N ASP A 376 40.35 32.83 35.15
CA ASP A 376 41.58 33.33 35.75
C ASP A 376 41.29 34.71 36.36
N THR A 377 41.37 34.82 37.68
CA THR A 377 41.11 36.05 38.44
C THR A 377 42.30 36.99 38.50
N GLU A 378 43.52 36.50 38.22
CA GLU A 378 44.74 37.30 38.30
C GLU A 378 45.21 37.79 36.93
N GLY A 379 44.68 37.22 35.84
CA GLY A 379 44.99 37.61 34.47
C GLY A 379 46.43 37.27 34.05
N LEU A 380 47.07 36.36 34.78
CA LEU A 380 48.46 35.94 34.57
C LEU A 380 48.55 34.66 33.71
N GLY A 381 47.44 33.97 33.45
CA GLY A 381 47.35 32.77 32.62
C GLY A 381 47.82 31.47 33.28
N GLU A 382 48.06 31.48 34.60
CA GLU A 382 48.74 30.39 35.32
C GLU A 382 47.78 29.52 36.17
N GLU A 383 46.65 30.05 36.66
CA GLU A 383 45.67 29.30 37.47
C GLU A 383 44.21 29.55 37.04
N TYR A 384 43.68 28.68 36.17
CA TYR A 384 42.24 28.67 35.87
C TYR A 384 41.45 27.83 36.88
N ARG A 385 40.32 28.34 37.35
CA ARG A 385 39.38 27.58 38.21
C ARG A 385 38.00 27.50 37.55
N VAL A 386 37.32 26.37 37.73
CA VAL A 386 35.93 26.19 37.25
C VAL A 386 35.04 27.13 38.03
N TYR A 387 34.51 28.15 37.36
CA TYR A 387 33.53 29.06 37.91
C TYR A 387 32.12 28.46 37.83
N LYS A 388 31.80 27.81 36.69
CA LYS A 388 30.49 27.22 36.45
C LYS A 388 30.61 25.99 35.57
N GLU A 389 29.86 24.95 35.90
CA GLU A 389 29.66 23.76 35.10
C GLU A 389 28.16 23.58 34.84
N GLU A 390 27.81 23.35 33.57
CA GLU A 390 26.43 23.09 33.15
C GLU A 390 26.41 21.85 32.26
N VAL A 391 25.32 21.08 32.36
CA VAL A 391 25.06 19.94 31.46
C VAL A 391 23.88 20.30 30.60
N VAL A 392 24.05 20.21 29.28
CA VAL A 392 23.01 20.46 28.29
C VAL A 392 22.80 19.21 27.46
N THR A 393 21.60 18.64 27.52
CA THR A 393 21.20 17.50 26.68
C THR A 393 20.68 18.03 25.34
N LEU A 394 21.30 17.59 24.23
CA LEU A 394 20.95 18.04 22.88
C LEU A 394 20.74 16.85 21.93
N GLU A 395 19.99 17.06 20.85
CA GLU A 395 19.75 16.05 19.82
C GLU A 395 21.02 15.81 19.00
N VAL A 396 21.38 14.54 18.82
CA VAL A 396 22.48 14.12 17.93
C VAL A 396 22.18 14.59 16.49
N GLY A 397 23.18 15.16 15.83
CA GLY A 397 23.09 15.81 14.52
C GLY A 397 22.86 17.32 14.59
N THR A 398 22.60 17.89 15.78
CA THR A 398 22.52 19.34 15.97
C THR A 398 23.89 19.98 15.77
N THR A 399 23.95 21.11 15.05
CA THR A 399 25.17 21.92 14.98
C THR A 399 25.31 22.74 16.26
N ILE A 400 26.39 22.50 16.99
CA ILE A 400 26.77 23.26 18.18
C ILE A 400 27.59 24.47 17.71
N VAL A 401 27.04 25.66 17.97
CA VAL A 401 27.72 26.94 17.72
C VAL A 401 28.33 27.41 19.03
N ILE A 402 29.66 27.47 19.11
CA ILE A 402 30.40 27.73 20.34
C ILE A 402 30.04 29.09 20.94
N GLU A 403 29.76 30.08 20.10
CA GLU A 403 29.36 31.43 20.51
C GLU A 403 28.06 31.45 21.34
N ASP A 404 27.12 30.53 21.09
CA ASP A 404 25.79 30.54 21.73
C ASP A 404 25.85 30.17 23.21
N TYR A 405 26.92 29.50 23.65
CA TYR A 405 27.09 29.01 25.01
C TYR A 405 28.11 29.82 25.83
N LYS A 406 28.52 31.00 25.36
CA LYS A 406 29.37 31.89 26.16
C LYS A 406 28.67 32.32 27.44
N TYR A 407 29.41 32.32 28.55
CA TYR A 407 28.92 32.86 29.80
C TYR A 407 28.90 34.39 29.72
N LYS A 408 27.76 34.98 30.12
CA LYS A 408 27.62 36.42 30.24
C LYS A 408 27.75 36.80 31.71
N PHE A 409 28.91 37.35 32.08
CA PHE A 409 29.09 37.98 33.39
C PHE A 409 28.18 39.20 33.51
N GLY A 410 27.76 39.54 34.73
CA GLY A 410 26.90 40.70 34.97
C GLY A 410 27.59 42.01 34.58
N ASP A 411 26.81 43.06 34.33
CA ASP A 411 27.29 44.37 33.82
C ASP A 411 28.36 45.05 34.70
N LEU A 412 28.54 44.61 35.94
CA LEU A 412 29.48 45.15 36.92
C LEU A 412 30.80 44.34 37.02
N THR A 413 30.92 43.23 36.29
CA THR A 413 32.11 42.37 36.30
C THR A 413 32.96 42.64 35.07
N GLU A 414 34.15 43.19 35.25
CA GLU A 414 35.14 43.26 34.16
C GLU A 414 35.56 41.85 33.78
N SER A 415 35.28 41.47 32.53
CA SER A 415 35.60 40.15 32.01
C SER A 415 36.04 40.21 30.56
N SER A 416 36.94 39.30 30.17
CA SER A 416 37.44 39.16 28.81
C SER A 416 37.48 37.69 28.39
N TYR A 417 36.82 37.37 27.28
CA TYR A 417 36.79 36.02 26.72
C TYR A 417 38.12 35.68 26.02
N GLN A 418 38.76 34.60 26.47
CA GLN A 418 40.06 34.16 25.96
C GLN A 418 39.95 33.08 24.88
N GLY A 419 38.81 32.41 24.77
CA GLY A 419 38.58 31.35 23.77
C GLY A 419 37.87 30.13 24.34
N ALA A 420 37.59 29.18 23.47
CA ALA A 420 37.13 27.83 23.82
C ALA A 420 38.11 26.81 23.28
N ASP A 421 38.15 25.63 23.89
CA ASP A 421 38.99 24.50 23.46
C ASP A 421 38.47 23.77 22.20
N ARG A 422 37.26 24.13 21.74
CA ARG A 422 36.61 23.59 20.54
C ARG A 422 36.08 24.70 19.64
N GLY A 423 36.01 24.42 18.34
CA GLY A 423 35.24 25.20 17.35
C GLY A 423 33.87 24.58 17.12
N ASP A 424 33.05 25.19 16.26
CA ASP A 424 31.71 24.68 15.91
C ASP A 424 31.78 23.25 15.36
N PHE A 425 30.84 22.41 15.75
CA PHE A 425 30.81 21.00 15.36
C PHE A 425 29.38 20.47 15.29
N VAL A 426 29.18 19.37 14.55
CA VAL A 426 27.93 18.61 14.59
C VAL A 426 28.02 17.63 15.76
N LEU A 427 27.03 17.65 16.64
CA LEU A 427 26.97 16.74 17.78
C LEU A 427 26.81 15.30 17.30
N GLU A 428 27.78 14.46 17.62
CA GLU A 428 27.75 13.02 17.37
C GLU A 428 27.64 12.29 18.70
N LYS A 429 27.06 11.07 18.69
CA LYS A 429 27.07 10.23 19.89
C LYS A 429 28.50 9.83 20.23
N SER A 430 28.88 9.92 21.50
CA SER A 430 30.22 9.58 21.96
C SER A 430 30.18 8.68 23.19
N THR A 431 31.14 7.77 23.30
CA THR A 431 31.34 7.00 24.53
C THR A 431 31.99 7.83 25.65
N ASP A 432 32.70 8.90 25.27
CA ASP A 432 33.29 9.86 26.19
C ASP A 432 32.41 11.11 26.27
N PRO A 433 32.21 11.70 27.46
CA PRO A 433 31.44 12.93 27.61
C PRO A 433 31.97 14.03 26.69
N VAL A 434 31.07 14.68 25.96
CA VAL A 434 31.44 15.83 25.14
C VAL A 434 31.62 17.01 26.08
N VAL A 435 32.88 17.43 26.27
CA VAL A 435 33.21 18.58 27.14
C VAL A 435 33.66 19.77 26.30
N ILE A 436 33.10 20.94 26.58
CA ILE A 436 33.50 22.22 26.02
C ILE A 436 34.00 23.12 27.16
N ASN A 437 35.26 23.54 27.08
CA ASN A 437 35.87 24.43 28.06
C ASN A 437 35.99 25.84 27.47
N TYR A 438 35.35 26.80 28.14
CA TYR A 438 35.46 28.22 27.83
C TYR A 438 36.37 28.90 28.85
N TYR A 439 37.27 29.75 28.38
CA TYR A 439 38.25 30.43 29.21
C TYR A 439 38.01 31.93 29.23
N TYR A 440 38.05 32.51 30.43
CA TYR A 440 37.85 33.94 30.66
C TYR A 440 38.91 34.46 31.64
N THR A 441 39.19 35.75 31.53
CA THR A 441 39.80 36.53 32.61
C THR A 441 38.70 37.38 33.21
N ALA A 442 38.44 37.31 34.51
CA ALA A 442 37.40 38.12 35.14
C ALA A 442 37.68 38.35 36.63
N GLU A 443 37.33 39.54 37.14
CA GLU A 443 37.41 39.84 38.57
C GLU A 443 36.17 39.27 39.29
N ILE A 444 36.30 38.09 39.87
CA ILE A 444 35.22 37.40 40.57
C ILE A 444 35.69 36.81 41.90
N ASP A 445 34.79 36.78 42.89
CA ASP A 445 34.97 36.01 44.13
C ASP A 445 34.42 34.59 43.90
N PHE A 446 35.24 33.56 44.18
CA PHE A 446 34.87 32.15 44.03
C PHE A 446 34.07 31.59 45.22
#